data_AF-A0A239I729-F1
#
_entry.id   AF-A0A239I729-F1
#
_cell.length_a   1.000
_cell.length_b   1.000
_cell.length_c   1.000
_cell.angle_alpha   90.00
_cell.angle_beta   90.00
_cell.angle_gamma   90.00
#
_symmetry.space_group_name_H-M   'P 1'
#
loop_
_entity.id
_entity.type
_entity.pdbx_description
1 polymer ?
#
loop_
_entity_poly.entity_id
_entity_poly.type
_entity_poly.pdbx_seq_one_letter_code
_entity_poly.pdbx_strand_id
1 'polypeptide(L)' 'MTGSLVVAAMLTLGVLVLTELVAAALPVIIVIAMVPPHEREGLARLLAACDSSRRLRLWTALRLAVRDRRESIGRH' A
#
# COMPACT_ATOMS: atom_id res chain seq x y z
N MET A 1 8.70 32.19 22.88
CA MET A 1 8.85 30.71 22.99
C MET A 1 7.59 29.97 22.57
N THR A 2 6.41 30.32 23.09
CA THR A 2 5.12 29.69 22.72
C THR A 2 4.79 29.78 21.22
N GLY A 3 4.98 30.93 20.57
CA GLY A 3 4.73 31.07 19.13
C GLY A 3 5.57 30.12 18.26
N SER A 4 6.86 29.98 18.55
CA SER A 4 7.76 29.08 17.83
C SER A 4 7.38 27.60 18.02
N LEU A 5 6.92 27.23 19.23
CA LEU A 5 6.44 25.88 19.53
C LEU A 5 5.16 25.54 18.74
N VAL A 6 4.23 26.49 18.61
CA VAL A 6 3.00 26.29 17.83
C VAL A 6 3.32 26.09 16.35
N VAL A 7 4.23 26.90 15.79
CA VAL A 7 4.65 26.76 14.38
C VAL A 7 5.32 25.40 14.14
N ALA A 8 6.20 24.97 15.04
CA ALA A 8 6.86 23.67 14.95
C ALA A 8 5.84 22.52 15.00
N ALA A 9 4.88 22.56 15.93
CA ALA A 9 3.84 21.54 16.05
C ALA A 9 2.97 21.42 14.80
N MET A 10 2.57 22.55 14.21
CA MET A 10 1.78 22.56 12.97
C MET A 10 2.56 22.00 11.78
N LEU A 11 3.84 22.35 11.65
CA LEU A 11 4.73 21.79 10.62
C LEU A 11 4.87 20.27 10.76
N THR A 12 5.14 19.79 11.98
CA THR A 12 5.25 18.35 12.24
C THR A 12 3.95 17.63 11.91
N LEU A 13 2.81 18.17 12.33
CA LEU A 13 1.51 17.60 12.00
C LEU A 13 1.28 17.56 10.48
N GLY A 14 1.60 18.64 9.77
CA GLY A 14 1.50 18.69 8.31
C GLY A 14 2.36 17.62 7.62
N VAL A 15 3.60 17.44 8.07
CA VAL A 15 4.50 16.40 7.53
C VAL A 15 3.98 15.00 7.82
N LEU A 16 3.46 14.75 9.02
CA LEU A 16 2.88 13.45 9.38
C LEU A 16 1.67 13.13 8.50
N VAL A 17 0.73 14.07 8.35
CA VAL A 17 -0.45 13.91 7.49
C VAL A 17 -0.04 13.66 6.04
N LEU A 18 0.93 14.42 5.52
CA LEU A 18 1.41 14.23 4.15
C LEU A 18 2.07 12.85 3.98
N THR A 19 2.85 12.40 4.96
CA THR A 19 3.53 11.10 4.94
C THR A 19 2.53 9.96 4.93
N GLU A 20 1.52 10.01 5.78
CA GLU A 20 0.43 9.02 5.82
C GLU A 20 -0.35 9.01 4.50
N LEU A 21 -0.64 10.18 3.94
CA LEU A 21 -1.32 10.28 2.65
C LEU A 21 -0.50 9.64 1.52
N VAL A 22 0.81 9.91 1.48
CA VAL A 22 1.72 9.29 0.51
C VAL A 22 1.81 7.79 0.73
N ALA A 23 1.94 7.32 1.98
CA ALA A 23 1.99 5.90 2.30
C ALA A 23 0.71 5.16 1.90
N ALA A 24 -0.46 5.80 2.04
CA ALA A 24 -1.73 5.25 1.61
C ALA A 24 -1.91 5.27 0.08
N ALA A 25 -1.44 6.31 -0.59
CA ALA A 25 -1.57 6.46 -2.04
C ALA A 25 -0.56 5.61 -2.83
N LEU A 26 0.64 5.38 -2.29
CA LEU A 26 1.74 4.72 -2.99
C LEU A 26 1.38 3.31 -3.50
N PRO A 27 0.71 2.42 -2.73
CA PRO A 27 0.28 1.11 -3.24
C PRO A 27 -0.67 1.22 -4.43
N VAL A 28 -1.59 2.18 -4.40
CA VAL A 28 -2.55 2.42 -5.49
C VAL A 28 -1.82 2.88 -6.75
N ILE A 29 -0.87 3.81 -6.61
CA ILE A 29 -0.03 4.29 -7.71
C ILE A 29 0.78 3.15 -8.32
N ILE A 30 1.41 2.31 -7.49
CA ILE A 30 2.18 1.14 -7.93
C ILE A 30 1.29 0.19 -8.73
N VAL A 31 0.08 -0.10 -8.25
CA VAL A 31 -0.87 -0.97 -8.96
C VAL A 31 -1.27 -0.38 -10.32
N ILE A 32 -1.63 0.90 -10.36
CA ILE A 32 -2.03 1.55 -11.62
C ILE A 32 -0.88 1.56 -12.63
N ALA A 33 0.34 1.86 -12.18
CA ALA A 33 1.50 2.00 -13.04
C ALA A 33 2.05 0.67 -13.54
N MET A 34 2.05 -0.38 -12.71
CA MET A 34 2.75 -1.64 -12.99
C MET A 34 1.84 -2.79 -13.39
N VAL A 35 0.51 -2.68 -13.20
CA VAL A 35 -0.43 -3.79 -13.45
C VAL A 35 -1.28 -3.51 -14.69
N PRO A 36 -1.20 -4.37 -15.73
CA PRO A 36 -2.02 -4.26 -16.93
C PRO A 36 -3.51 -4.23 -16.61
N PRO A 37 -4.35 -3.47 -17.36
CA PRO A 37 -5.76 -3.28 -17.02
C PRO A 37 -6.57 -4.56 -16.81
N HIS A 38 -6.30 -5.61 -17.59
CA HIS A 38 -6.99 -6.89 -17.52
C HIS A 38 -6.62 -7.73 -16.28
N GLU A 39 -5.48 -7.46 -15.62
CA GLU A 39 -5.07 -8.15 -14.40
C GLU A 39 -5.53 -7.44 -13.12
N ARG A 40 -5.98 -6.17 -13.21
CA ARG A 40 -6.32 -5.32 -12.06
C ARG A 40 -7.47 -5.89 -11.23
N GLU A 41 -8.47 -6.50 -11.86
CA GLU A 41 -9.64 -7.05 -11.17
C GLU A 41 -9.26 -8.28 -10.31
N GLY A 42 -8.37 -9.13 -10.83
CA GLY A 42 -7.80 -10.25 -10.08
C GLY A 42 -7.00 -9.77 -8.87
N LEU A 43 -6.19 -8.73 -9.05
CA LEU A 43 -5.43 -8.14 -7.96
C LEU A 43 -6.32 -7.45 -6.91
N ALA A 44 -7.38 -6.76 -7.34
CA ALA A 44 -8.35 -6.12 -6.43
C ALA A 44 -9.04 -7.16 -5.54
N ARG A 45 -9.44 -8.31 -6.11
CA ARG A 45 -10.01 -9.44 -5.34
C ARG A 45 -9.01 -10.01 -4.33
N LEU A 46 -7.75 -10.20 -4.73
CA LEU A 46 -6.67 -10.65 -3.84
C LEU A 46 -6.42 -9.66 -2.69
N LEU A 47 -6.32 -8.37 -3.01
CA LEU A 47 -6.12 -7.32 -2.02
C LEU A 47 -7.31 -7.20 -1.07
N ALA A 48 -8.55 -7.35 -1.54
CA ALA A 48 -9.75 -7.34 -0.71
C ALA A 48 -9.81 -8.57 0.22
N ALA A 49 -9.46 -9.76 -0.29
CA ALA A 49 -9.34 -10.96 0.53
C ALA A 49 -8.26 -10.80 1.62
N CYS A 50 -7.15 -10.15 1.29
CA CYS A 50 -6.07 -9.85 2.23
C CYS A 50 -6.42 -8.69 3.19
N ASP A 51 -7.30 -7.77 2.77
CA ASP A 51 -7.79 -6.65 3.58
C ASP A 51 -8.71 -7.14 4.72
N SER A 52 -9.47 -8.20 4.50
CA SER A 52 -10.20 -8.87 5.59
C SER A 52 -9.26 -9.36 6.71
N SER A 53 -7.99 -9.60 6.37
CA SER A 53 -6.89 -9.98 7.28
C SER A 53 -5.96 -8.81 7.64
N ARG A 54 -6.27 -7.55 7.25
CA ARG A 54 -5.33 -6.40 7.29
C ARG A 54 -4.90 -5.96 8.68
N ARG A 55 -5.60 -6.34 9.76
CA ARG A 55 -5.03 -6.13 11.11
C ARG A 55 -3.84 -7.03 11.43
N LEU A 56 -3.55 -8.05 10.62
CA LEU A 56 -2.48 -9.00 10.94
C LEU A 56 -1.29 -8.99 9.99
N ARG A 57 -1.41 -9.02 8.65
CA ARG A 57 -0.25 -9.48 7.85
C ARG A 57 -0.18 -9.02 6.37
N LEU A 58 -0.32 -7.72 6.08
CA LEU A 58 -0.18 -7.17 4.71
C LEU A 58 1.09 -7.66 3.99
N TRP A 59 2.21 -7.74 4.71
CA TRP A 59 3.50 -8.23 4.17
C TRP A 59 3.52 -9.73 3.85
N THR A 60 2.75 -10.53 4.57
CA THR A 60 2.67 -11.98 4.30
C THR A 60 1.76 -12.23 3.10
N ALA A 61 0.66 -11.48 3.00
CA ALA A 61 -0.22 -11.48 1.85
C ALA A 61 0.51 -11.14 0.54
N LEU A 62 1.31 -10.06 0.53
CA LEU A 62 2.13 -9.68 -0.62
C LEU A 62 3.13 -10.78 -1.00
N ARG A 63 3.79 -11.42 -0.03
CA ARG A 63 4.71 -12.53 -0.29
C ARG A 63 4.01 -13.76 -0.87
N LEU A 64 2.82 -14.10 -0.38
CA LEU A 64 2.03 -15.21 -0.90
C LEU A 64 1.57 -14.94 -2.34
N ALA A 65 1.10 -13.73 -2.63
CA ALA A 65 0.70 -13.35 -3.99
C ALA A 65 1.87 -13.38 -4.98
N VAL A 66 3.05 -12.89 -4.58
CA VAL A 66 4.27 -12.96 -5.40
C VAL A 66 4.72 -14.40 -5.62
N ARG A 67 4.62 -15.25 -4.60
CA ARG A 67 4.99 -16.66 -4.70
C ARG A 67 4.07 -17.41 -5.66
N ASP A 68 2.77 -17.22 -5.56
CA ASP A 68 1.78 -17.84 -6.45
C ASP A 68 2.00 -17.41 -7.91
N ARG A 69 2.25 -16.11 -8.17
CA ARG A 69 2.61 -15.62 -9.51
C ARG A 69 3.91 -16.22 -10.05
N ARG A 70 4.91 -16.48 -9.20
CA ARG A 70 6.14 -17.16 -9.63
C ARG A 70 5.89 -18.63 -9.96
N GLU A 71 5.09 -19.32 -9.17
CA GLU A 71 4.71 -20.72 -9.40
C GLU A 71 3.80 -20.89 -10.63
N SER A 72 2.99 -19.87 -10.98
CA SER A 72 2.18 -19.89 -12.19
C SER A 72 3.02 -19.68 -13.45
N ILE A 73 4.09 -18.86 -13.37
CA ILE A 73 5.01 -18.62 -14.48
C ILE A 73 5.94 -19.83 -14.72
N GLY A 74 6.36 -20.52 -13.65
CA GLY A 74 7.24 -21.70 -13.76
C GLY A 74 6.56 -23.02 -14.12
N ARG A 75 5.22 -23.03 -14.25
CA ARG A 75 4.42 -24.20 -14.67
C ARG A 75 4.11 -24.22 -16.18
N HIS A 76 4.66 -23.29 -16.93
CA HIS A 76 4.67 -23.26 -18.40
C HIS A 76 6.06 -23.57 -18.92
#